data_AF-A0A401GIH0-F1
#
_entry.id   AF-A0A401GIH0-F1
#
_cell.length_a   1.000
_cell.length_b   1.000
_cell.length_c   1.000
_cell.angle_alpha   90.00
_cell.angle_beta   90.00
_cell.angle_gamma   90.00
#
_symmetry.space_group_name_H-M   'P 1'
#
loop_
_entity.id
_entity.type
_entity.pdbx_description
1 polymer ?
#
loop_
_entity_poly.entity_id
_entity_poly.type
_entity_poly.pdbx_seq_one_letter_code
_entity_poly.pdbx_strand_id
1 'polypeptide(L)'
;MRCTLVELQELSYVLCHVYASATRSVSIPAPVYYADRVCARAAYHFDPATDLHLDDETLTSSSDAHREFDMTRWQAAFRQSAMNGRLYFL
;
A
#
# COMPACT_ATOMS: atom_id res chain seq x y z
N MET A 1 -27.23 0.58 -3.14
CA MET A 1 -26.90 0.44 -1.72
C MET A 1 -26.69 1.85 -1.17
N ARG A 2 -27.61 2.37 -0.36
CA ARG A 2 -27.46 3.69 0.28
C ARG A 2 -27.03 3.43 1.72
N CYS A 3 -25.73 3.45 1.97
CA CYS A 3 -25.22 3.46 3.33
C CYS A 3 -25.56 4.82 3.94
N THR A 4 -26.28 4.80 5.06
CA THR A 4 -26.58 6.00 5.85
C THR A 4 -25.31 6.44 6.59
N LEU A 5 -25.22 7.72 6.95
CA LEU A 5 -24.01 8.26 7.62
C LEU A 5 -23.71 7.56 8.95
N VAL A 6 -24.75 7.15 9.68
CA VAL A 6 -24.61 6.46 10.97
C VAL A 6 -23.99 5.08 10.77
N GLU A 7 -24.46 4.32 9.78
CA GLU A 7 -23.91 3.00 9.45
C GLU A 7 -22.43 3.09 9.05
N LEU A 8 -22.04 4.14 8.32
CA LEU A 8 -20.64 4.34 7.91
C LEU A 8 -19.74 4.73 9.08
N GLN A 9 -20.25 5.54 10.02
CA GLN A 9 -19.52 5.91 11.23
C GLN A 9 -19.34 4.72 12.17
N GLU A 10 -20.39 3.92 12.37
CA GLU A 10 -20.34 2.70 13.18
C GLU A 10 -19.38 1.67 12.57
N LEU A 11 -19.47 1.44 11.26
CA LEU A 11 -18.56 0.55 10.54
C LEU A 11 -17.09 0.98 10.70
N SER A 12 -16.81 2.27 10.52
CA SER A 12 -15.45 2.81 10.66
C SER A 12 -14.93 2.65 12.09
N TYR A 13 -15.78 2.88 13.09
CA TYR A 13 -15.45 2.71 14.50
C TYR A 13 -15.12 1.24 14.83
N VAL A 14 -15.94 0.29 14.36
CA VAL A 14 -15.67 -1.14 14.56
C VAL A 14 -14.35 -1.55 13.89
N LEU A 15 -14.08 -1.08 12.67
CA LEU A 15 -12.83 -1.38 11.96
C LEU A 15 -11.57 -0.87 12.70
N CYS A 16 -11.67 0.17 13.52
CA CYS A 16 -10.56 0.64 14.37
C CYS A 16 -10.25 -0.30 15.54
N HIS A 17 -11.11 -1.28 15.84
CA HIS A 17 -10.95 -2.23 16.95
C HIS A 17 -10.54 -3.65 16.47
N VAL A 18 -10.48 -3.90 15.16
CA VAL A 18 -10.14 -5.22 14.57
C VAL A 18 -8.63 -5.34 14.28
N TYR A 19 -7.79 -4.48 14.87
CA TYR A 19 -6.36 -4.50 14.62
C TYR A 19 -5.66 -5.66 15.35
N ALA A 20 -5.24 -6.69 14.59
CA ALA A 20 -4.68 -7.91 15.14
C ALA A 20 -3.36 -7.76 15.93
N SER A 21 -2.59 -6.67 15.76
CA SER A 21 -1.32 -6.51 16.49
C SER A 21 -1.43 -5.76 17.82
N ALA A 22 -2.55 -5.11 18.13
CA ALA A 22 -2.74 -4.42 19.41
C ALA A 22 -4.18 -4.48 19.88
N THR A 23 -4.39 -4.71 21.18
CA THR A 23 -5.71 -4.81 21.81
C THR A 23 -6.34 -3.43 22.13
N ARG A 24 -5.94 -2.38 21.40
CA ARG A 24 -6.38 -1.00 21.63
C ARG A 24 -6.93 -0.43 20.32
N SER A 25 -7.94 0.44 20.45
CA SER A 25 -8.40 1.24 19.31
C SER A 25 -7.26 2.02 18.68
N VAL A 26 -7.14 1.91 17.36
CA VAL A 26 -6.24 2.73 16.54
C VAL A 26 -6.96 3.97 16.02
N SER A 27 -6.18 4.96 15.56
CA SER A 27 -6.69 6.24 15.04
C SER A 27 -7.21 6.15 13.60
N ILE A 28 -6.82 5.11 12.85
CA ILE A 28 -7.25 4.85 11.47
C ILE A 28 -7.78 3.41 11.36
N PRO A 29 -8.74 3.12 10.47
CA PRO A 29 -9.27 1.76 10.31
C PRO A 29 -8.17 0.72 10.04
N ALA A 30 -8.30 -0.47 10.62
CA ALA A 30 -7.35 -1.58 10.44
C ALA A 30 -6.92 -1.85 8.98
N PRO A 31 -7.82 -1.86 7.95
CA PRO A 31 -7.40 -2.10 6.57
C PRO A 31 -6.44 -1.04 6.02
N VAL A 32 -6.59 0.23 6.42
CA VAL A 32 -5.69 1.31 5.98
C VAL A 32 -4.31 1.12 6.60
N TYR A 33 -4.28 0.84 7.91
CA TYR A 33 -3.02 0.59 8.61
C TYR A 33 -2.26 -0.62 8.06
N TYR A 34 -2.96 -1.66 7.63
CA TYR A 34 -2.36 -2.82 6.96
C TYR A 34 -1.79 -2.48 5.59
N ALA A 35 -2.47 -1.66 4.80
CA ALA A 35 -1.94 -1.18 3.52
C ALA A 35 -0.63 -0.42 3.72
N ASP A 36 -0.56 0.49 4.70
CA ASP A 36 0.66 1.24 5.01
C ASP A 36 1.82 0.31 5.42
N ARG A 37 1.54 -0.72 6.21
CA ARG A 37 2.54 -1.73 6.59
C ARG A 37 3.04 -2.56 5.41
N VAL A 38 2.16 -2.91 4.47
CA VAL A 38 2.55 -3.60 3.23
C VAL A 38 3.41 -2.68 2.38
N CYS A 39 3.02 -1.43 2.19
CA CYS A 39 3.76 -0.44 1.42
C CYS A 39 5.15 -0.16 2.02
N ALA A 40 5.26 -0.04 3.35
CA ALA A 40 6.55 0.10 4.02
C ALA A 40 7.45 -1.11 3.80
N ARG A 41 6.89 -2.33 3.73
CA ARG A 41 7.63 -3.56 3.42
C ARG A 41 7.84 -3.76 1.91
N ALA A 42 7.15 -3.02 1.03
CA ALA A 42 7.24 -3.15 -0.43
C ALA A 42 8.66 -2.96 -0.95
N ALA A 43 9.47 -2.13 -0.29
CA ALA A 43 10.90 -1.96 -0.62
C ALA A 43 11.69 -3.28 -0.59
N TYR A 44 11.32 -4.24 0.26
CA TYR A 44 11.97 -5.55 0.34
C TYR A 44 11.49 -6.54 -0.73
N HIS A 45 10.44 -6.20 -1.49
CA HIS A 45 9.93 -7.03 -2.58
C HIS A 45 10.68 -6.79 -3.90
N PHE A 46 11.53 -5.77 -3.96
CA PHE A 46 12.37 -5.46 -5.10
C PHE A 46 13.84 -5.74 -4.74
N ASP A 47 14.60 -6.31 -5.68
CA ASP A 47 16.03 -6.51 -5.49
C ASP A 47 16.73 -5.14 -5.65
N PRO A 48 17.59 -4.70 -4.71
CA PRO A 48 18.34 -3.46 -4.84
C PRO A 48 19.25 -3.41 -6.09
N ALA A 49 19.57 -4.57 -6.69
CA ALA A 49 20.31 -4.64 -7.95
C ALA A 49 19.42 -4.39 -9.19
N THR A 50 18.09 -4.49 -9.05
CA THR A 50 17.16 -4.09 -10.11
C THR A 50 17.11 -2.57 -10.16
N ASP A 51 17.67 -1.99 -11.21
CA ASP A 51 17.50 -0.58 -11.53
C ASP A 51 16.01 -0.29 -11.77
N LEU A 52 15.27 0.07 -10.74
CA LEU A 52 13.89 0.53 -10.83
C LEU A 52 13.91 2.01 -10.47
N HIS A 53 14.18 2.85 -11.46
CA HIS A 53 14.18 4.28 -11.29
C HIS A 53 12.75 4.76 -11.08
N LEU A 54 12.40 5.08 -9.84
CA LEU A 54 11.23 5.87 -9.52
C LEU A 54 11.72 7.33 -9.57
N ASP A 55 11.57 8.00 -10.70
CA ASP A 55 11.96 9.41 -10.85
C ASP A 55 11.17 10.25 -9.83
N ASP A 56 11.73 10.52 -8.65
CA ASP A 56 11.25 11.51 -7.66
C ASP A 56 11.65 12.93 -8.11
N GLU A 57 11.53 13.23 -9.41
CA GLU A 57 11.73 14.58 -9.92
C GLU A 57 10.37 15.23 -10.09
N THR A 58 9.96 15.89 -9.00
CA THR A 58 9.30 17.20 -8.96
C THR A 58 8.62 17.62 -10.27
N LEU A 59 7.28 17.78 -10.23
CA LEU A 59 6.44 18.46 -11.21
C LEU A 59 7.14 19.69 -11.83
N THR A 60 7.92 19.46 -12.89
CA THR A 60 8.57 20.50 -13.67
C THR A 60 8.16 20.26 -15.11
N SER A 61 7.21 21.08 -15.52
CA SER A 61 6.78 21.24 -16.88
C SER A 61 7.96 21.67 -17.74
N SER A 62 8.66 20.70 -18.35
CA SER A 62 9.57 20.91 -19.46
C SER A 62 9.41 19.77 -20.45
N SER A 63 9.03 20.18 -21.66
CA SER A 63 8.86 19.40 -22.87
C SER A 63 10.05 18.50 -23.20
N ASP A 64 9.70 17.33 -23.75
CA ASP A 64 10.52 16.27 -24.35
C ASP A 64 10.97 15.10 -23.47
N ALA A 65 10.52 13.91 -23.91
CA ALA A 65 10.61 12.57 -23.34
C ALA A 65 9.71 12.31 -22.12
N HIS A 66 8.45 11.94 -22.41
CA HIS A 66 7.66 11.05 -21.54
C HIS A 66 8.53 9.83 -21.19
N ARG A 67 9.21 9.84 -20.03
CA ARG A 67 9.76 8.60 -19.44
C ARG A 67 8.54 7.83 -18.96
N GLU A 68 8.03 6.99 -19.86
CA GLU A 68 6.82 6.24 -19.65
C GLU A 68 7.02 5.31 -18.46
N PHE A 69 6.14 5.41 -17.47
CA PHE A 69 6.10 4.48 -16.36
C PHE A 69 5.76 3.08 -16.89
N ASP A 70 6.78 2.25 -17.13
CA ASP A 70 6.58 0.91 -17.68
C ASP A 70 6.12 -0.06 -16.59
N MET A 71 4.81 -0.18 -16.46
CA MET A 71 4.14 -1.08 -15.51
C MET A 71 4.59 -2.54 -15.66
N THR A 72 4.99 -2.97 -16.86
CA THR A 72 5.41 -4.34 -17.16
C THR A 72 6.75 -4.67 -16.48
N ARG A 73 7.69 -3.71 -16.49
CA ARG A 73 9.00 -3.84 -15.81
C ARG A 73 8.81 -3.98 -14.30
N TRP A 74 7.94 -3.18 -13.71
CA TRP A 74 7.61 -3.23 -12.29
C TRP A 74 6.97 -4.57 -11.88
N GLN A 75 6.06 -5.09 -12.71
CA GLN A 75 5.44 -6.40 -12.47
C GLN A 75 6.45 -7.55 -12.56
N ALA A 76 7.38 -7.51 -13.53
CA ALA A 76 8.40 -8.54 -13.70
C ALA A 76 9.45 -8.54 -12.57
N ALA A 77 9.77 -7.37 -12.03
CA ALA A 77 10.72 -7.23 -10.92
C ALA A 77 10.09 -7.54 -9.54
N PHE A 78 8.76 -7.55 -9.43
CA PHE A 78 8.08 -7.81 -8.17
C PHE A 78 8.25 -9.26 -7.72
N ARG A 79 9.02 -9.47 -6.65
CA ARG A 79 9.16 -10.78 -6.02
C ARG A 79 7.97 -11.05 -5.11
N GLN A 80 7.04 -11.86 -5.59
CA GLN A 80 5.91 -12.30 -4.78
C GLN A 80 6.41 -13.14 -3.60
N SER A 81 6.03 -12.73 -2.39
CA SER A 81 6.32 -13.51 -1.20
C SER A 81 5.60 -14.85 -1.27
N ALA A 82 6.28 -15.93 -0.87
CA ALA A 82 5.68 -17.26 -0.75
C ALA A 82 4.49 -17.31 0.25
N MET A 83 4.23 -16.21 0.96
CA MET A 83 3.17 -16.06 1.95
C MET A 83 1.96 -15.26 1.44
N ASN A 84 1.60 -15.40 0.16
CA ASN A 84 0.57 -14.60 -0.52
C ASN A 84 -0.86 -14.74 0.07
N GLY A 85 -1.10 -15.69 0.97
CA GLY A 85 -2.36 -15.86 1.71
C GLY A 85 -2.24 -15.61 3.22
N ARG A 86 -1.13 -15.04 3.69
CA ARG A 86 -0.89 -14.73 5.10
C ARG A 86 -0.62 -13.24 5.26
N LEU A 87 -0.91 -12.73 6.45
CA LEU A 87 -0.55 -11.38 6.87
C LEU A 87 0.97 -11.32 7.16
N TYR A 88 1.81 -11.54 6.15
CA TYR A 88 3.28 -11.55 6.30
C TYR A 88 3.84 -10.18 6.69
N PHE A 89 3.03 -9.13 6.54
CA PHE A 89 3.31 -7.75 6.92
C PHE A 89 2.90 -7.44 8.37
N LEU A 90 2.22 -8.37 9.06
CA LEU A 90 1.94 -8.27 10.49
C LEU A 90 3.20 -8.44 11.36
#